data_AF-A0A7V2TVA7-F1
#
_entry.id   AF-A0A7V2TVA7-F1
#
_cell.length_a   1.000
_cell.length_b   1.000
_cell.length_c   1.000
_cell.angle_alpha   90.00
_cell.angle_beta   90.00
_cell.angle_gamma   90.00
#
_symmetry.space_group_name_H-M   'P 1'
#
loop_
_entity.id
_entity.type
_entity.pdbx_description
1 polymer ?
#
loop_
_entity_poly.entity_id
_entity_poly.type
_entity_poly.pdbx_seq_one_letter_code
_entity_poly.pdbx_strand_id
1 'polypeptide(L)' 'MRNETCGADEPGAPLRIQHALLELFAKKSSRKEYLEEVIRVLCEWGGLSCGGIRILDESGNIPYEAYRGFSRE' A
#
# COMPACT_ATOMS: atom_id res chain seq x y z
N MET A 1 15.09 21.24 -9.88
CA MET A 1 14.15 22.23 -9.30
C MET A 1 13.04 21.42 -8.64
N ARG A 2 12.85 21.59 -7.33
CA ARG A 2 11.79 20.92 -6.57
C ARG A 2 10.47 21.62 -6.91
N ASN A 3 9.45 20.86 -7.30
CA ASN A 3 8.04 21.26 -7.25
C ASN A 3 7.34 20.14 -6.47
N GLU A 4 7.20 20.23 -5.14
CA GLU A 4 6.17 21.00 -4.40
C GLU A 4 4.80 20.29 -4.43
N THR A 5 4.55 19.56 -3.32
CA THR A 5 3.26 19.13 -2.73
C THR A 5 2.27 18.39 -3.63
N CYS A 6 2.13 17.07 -3.51
CA CYS A 6 1.29 16.41 -2.50
C CYS A 6 -0.19 16.86 -2.61
N GLY A 7 -0.96 16.17 -3.45
CA GLY A 7 -2.40 16.36 -3.62
C GLY A 7 -3.21 15.77 -2.46
N ALA A 8 -2.86 16.10 -1.22
CA ALA A 8 -3.57 15.64 -0.02
C ALA A 8 -4.75 16.54 0.39
N ASP A 9 -4.95 17.70 -0.26
CA ASP A 9 -5.90 18.73 0.17
C ASP A 9 -7.18 18.85 -0.70
N GLU A 10 -7.55 17.80 -1.45
CA GLU A 10 -8.90 17.69 -2.02
C GLU A 10 -9.87 17.17 -0.94
N PRO A 11 -10.95 17.91 -0.60
CA PRO A 11 -11.95 17.48 0.39
C PRO A 11 -12.75 16.29 -0.14
N GLY A 12 -12.14 15.09 -0.06
CA GLY A 12 -12.66 13.84 -0.60
C GLY A 12 -11.62 12.74 -0.80
N ALA A 13 -10.32 13.08 -0.81
CA ALA A 13 -9.24 12.11 -0.97
C ALA A 13 -9.14 11.04 0.15
N PRO A 14 -9.35 11.36 1.45
CA PRO A 14 -9.22 10.36 2.53
C PRO A 14 -10.33 9.30 2.51
N LEU A 15 -11.57 9.72 2.22
CA LEU A 15 -12.75 8.83 2.17
C LEU A 15 -12.63 7.79 1.05
N ARG A 16 -12.02 8.17 -0.08
CA ARG A 16 -11.82 7.27 -1.23
C ARG A 16 -10.85 6.12 -0.91
N ILE A 17 -9.78 6.38 -0.16
CA ILE A 17 -8.81 5.34 0.21
C ILE A 17 -9.40 4.38 1.25
N GLN A 18 -10.13 4.89 2.24
CA GLN A 18 -10.80 4.05 3.23
C GLN A 18 -11.79 3.08 2.57
N HIS A 19 -12.61 3.57 1.63
CA HIS A 19 -13.53 2.73 0.86
C HIS A 19 -12.78 1.71 0.00
N ALA A 20 -11.71 2.10 -0.69
CA ALA A 20 -10.90 1.18 -1.48
C ALA A 20 -10.29 0.04 -0.63
N LEU A 21 -9.78 0.36 0.56
CA LEU A 21 -9.23 -0.63 1.49
C LEU A 21 -10.31 -1.58 2.03
N LEU A 22 -11.51 -1.06 2.33
CA LEU A 22 -12.64 -1.89 2.76
C LEU A 22 -13.13 -2.83 1.66
N GLU A 23 -13.21 -2.35 0.41
CA GLU A 23 -13.56 -3.20 -0.73
C GLU A 23 -12.50 -4.29 -0.98
N LEU A 24 -11.21 -3.96 -0.87
CA LEU A 24 -10.13 -4.93 -0.97
C LEU A 24 -10.24 -5.99 0.12
N PHE A 25 -10.55 -5.59 1.35
CA PHE A 25 -10.74 -6.54 2.46
C PHE A 25 -11.92 -7.49 2.20
N ALA A 26 -13.03 -6.98 1.67
CA ALA A 26 -14.22 -7.78 1.40
C ALA A 26 -14.07 -8.75 0.20
N LYS A 27 -13.20 -8.44 -0.77
CA LYS A 27 -13.09 -9.19 -2.04
C LYS A 27 -11.91 -10.16 -2.11
N LYS A 28 -10.89 -10.02 -1.24
CA LYS A 28 -9.66 -10.81 -1.35
C LYS A 28 -9.71 -12.05 -0.45
N SER A 29 -9.45 -13.20 -1.05
CA SER A 29 -9.55 -14.53 -0.46
C SER A 29 -8.31 -14.94 0.36
N SER A 30 -7.21 -14.19 0.26
CA SER A 30 -5.99 -14.46 1.03
C SER A 30 -5.32 -13.19 1.56
N ARG A 31 -4.62 -13.33 2.69
CA ARG A 31 -3.80 -12.27 3.29
C ARG A 31 -2.79 -11.69 2.30
N LYS A 32 -2.14 -12.56 1.53
CA LYS A 32 -1.11 -12.15 0.56
C LYS A 32 -1.69 -11.28 -0.56
N GLU A 33 -2.77 -11.74 -1.19
CA GLU A 33 -3.46 -10.97 -2.24
C GLU A 33 -3.97 -9.63 -1.71
N TYR A 34 -4.48 -9.60 -0.48
CA TYR A 34 -4.88 -8.34 0.16
C TYR A 34 -3.69 -7.38 0.29
N LEU A 35 -2.56 -7.83 0.85
CA LEU A 35 -1.38 -6.99 1.08
C LEU A 35 -0.74 -6.48 -0.22
N GLU A 36 -0.70 -7.29 -1.28
CA GLU A 36 -0.24 -6.90 -2.62
C GLU A 36 -1.09 -5.77 -3.22
N GLU A 37 -2.39 -5.79 -2.96
CA GLU A 37 -3.32 -4.77 -3.47
C GLU A 37 -3.32 -3.51 -2.61
N VAL A 38 -3.16 -3.64 -1.30
CA VAL A 38 -2.98 -2.51 -0.38
C VAL A 38 -1.74 -1.72 -0.75
N ILE A 39 -0.59 -2.38 -0.97
CA ILE A 39 0.63 -1.66 -1.32
C ILE A 39 0.51 -0.96 -2.68
N ARG A 40 -0.26 -1.52 -3.63
CA ARG A 40 -0.59 -0.84 -4.87
C ARG A 40 -1.35 0.47 -4.62
N VAL A 41 -2.46 0.42 -3.87
CA VAL A 41 -3.30 1.60 -3.58
C VAL A 41 -2.51 2.67 -2.83
N LEU A 42 -1.68 2.27 -1.86
CA LEU A 42 -0.84 3.20 -1.10
C LEU A 42 0.21 3.87 -1.96
N CYS A 43 0.90 3.13 -2.83
CA CYS A 43 1.89 3.71 -3.73
C CYS A 43 1.25 4.66 -4.76
N GLU A 44 0.10 4.29 -5.32
CA GLU A 44 -0.65 5.13 -6.28
C GLU A 44 -1.15 6.42 -5.62
N TRP A 45 -1.67 6.33 -4.40
CA TRP A 45 -2.12 7.49 -3.64
C TRP A 45 -0.96 8.40 -3.22
N GLY A 46 0.14 7.82 -2.74
CA GLY A 46 1.31 8.58 -2.30
C GLY A 46 2.22 9.08 -3.42
N GLY A 47 1.95 8.73 -4.68
CA GLY A 47 2.85 9.00 -5.80
C GLY A 47 4.21 8.30 -5.66
N LEU A 48 4.27 7.17 -4.97
CA LEU A 48 5.50 6.44 -4.65
C LEU A 48 5.83 5.42 -5.75
N SER A 49 7.08 5.43 -6.21
CA SER A 49 7.56 4.46 -7.21
C SER A 49 7.79 3.05 -6.63
N CYS A 50 8.03 2.96 -5.33
CA CYS A 50 8.28 1.72 -4.61
C CYS A 50 7.72 1.76 -3.18
N GLY A 51 7.42 0.58 -2.64
CA GLY A 51 6.87 0.44 -1.29
C GLY A 51 6.72 -1.02 -0.89
N GLY A 52 6.74 -1.31 0.40
CA GLY A 52 6.55 -2.67 0.92
C GLY A 52 5.90 -2.70 2.29
N ILE A 53 5.19 -3.80 2.57
CA ILE A 53 4.58 -4.10 3.86
C ILE A 53 5.41 -5.21 4.50
N ARG A 54 5.87 -4.94 5.72
CA ARG A 54 6.59 -5.92 6.54
C ARG A 54 5.75 -6.24 7.77
N ILE A 55 5.55 -7.52 8.05
CA ILE A 55 4.78 -8.00 9.19
C ILE A 55 5.70 -8.82 10.07
N LEU A 56 5.67 -8.56 11.37
CA LEU A 56 6.38 -9.38 12.36
C LEU A 56 5.74 -10.77 12.39
N ASP A 57 6.54 -11.81 12.12
CA ASP A 57 6.11 -13.19 12.25
C ASP A 57 6.22 -13.70 13.69
N GLU A 58 5.66 -14.89 13.94
CA GLU A 58 5.66 -15.53 15.26
C GLU A 58 7.07 -15.92 15.74
N SER A 59 8.04 -15.99 14.84
CA SER A 59 9.44 -16.29 15.12
C SER A 59 10.27 -15.02 15.37
N GLY A 60 9.65 -13.84 15.34
CA GLY A 60 10.30 -12.56 15.54
C GLY A 60 11.02 -12.01 14.30
N ASN A 61 10.88 -12.64 13.13
CA ASN A 61 11.39 -12.08 11.89
C ASN A 61 10.42 -11.04 11.32
N ILE A 62 10.92 -10.13 10.48
CA ILE A 62 10.10 -9.11 9.83
C ILE A 62 10.26 -9.21 8.30
N PRO A 63 9.74 -10.28 7.68
CA PRO A 63 9.82 -10.48 6.23
C PRO A 63 8.98 -9.44 5.46
N TYR A 64 9.31 -9.28 4.18
CA TYR A 64 8.44 -8.57 3.24
C TYR A 64 7.27 -9.49 2.85
N GLU A 65 6.07 -9.16 3.30
CA GLU A 65 4.86 -9.92 2.93
C GLU A 65 4.30 -9.45 1.58
N ALA A 66 4.50 -8.18 1.23
CA ALA A 66 4.19 -7.62 -0.08
C ALA A 66 5.12 -6.45 -0.39
N TYR A 67 5.53 -6.30 -1.65
CA TYR A 67 6.39 -5.22 -2.09
C TYR A 67 6.20 -4.91 -3.58
N ARG A 68 6.45 -3.66 -3.97
CA ARG A 68 6.38 -3.19 -5.35
C ARG A 68 7.57 -2.27 -5.64
N GLY A 69 8.09 -2.34 -6.87
CA GLY A 69 9.15 -1.45 -7.34
C GLY A 69 10.56 -1.80 -6.85
N PHE A 70 10.73 -2.92 -6.15
CA PHE A 70 12.05 -3.47 -5.82
C PHE A 70 12.42 -4.61 -6.77
N SER A 71 13.65 -4.63 -7.28
CA SER A 71 14.19 -5.79 -7.98
C SER A 71 14.41 -6.93 -6.98
N ARG A 72 14.21 -8.18 -7.44
CA ARG A 72 14.60 -9.39 -6.70
C ARG A 72 16.09 -9.63 -6.96
N GLU A 73 16.94 -8.83 -6.35
CA GLU A 73 18.40 -9.05 -6.32
C GLU A 73 18.86 -9.30 -4.88
#